data_AF-A0A9J6B549-F1
#
_entry.id   AF-A0A9J6B549-F1
#
_cell.length_a   1.000
_cell.length_b   1.000
_cell.length_c   1.000
_cell.angle_alpha   90.00
_cell.angle_beta   90.00
_cell.angle_gamma   90.00
#
_symmetry.space_group_name_H-M   'P 1'
#
loop_
_entity.id
_entity.type
_entity.pdbx_description
1 polymer ?
#
loop_
_entity_poly.entity_id
_entity_poly.type
_entity_poly.pdbx_seq_one_letter_code
_entity_poly.pdbx_strand_id
1 'polypeptide(L)'
;MVVERGKKRVQCLKKKFYFHFQDYIDLIIWKVQFLDRHHLLIKFGSVDGGVSRNADSHPSFFAVYNMETTEIVAFYQNSADELYFLFELFSDHFHVSSKSSLHMNFMSSHSNNIHALEQLKCTKNKTTNFSQFVKKMMASLPFSCQSQSPSPYFDQSLFRFDEKVTSHDNRALIDPLISAIDRHRQSTDHPIKFISRRQPNILKFKMKPGPEAGSTDGRTKKICSFLFHPILPLALSVQQTLFLQASVVNIHFRR
;
A
#
# COMPACT_ATOMS: atom_id res chain seq x y z
N MET A 1 37.67 20.53 -20.95
CA MET A 1 37.43 19.25 -20.26
C MET A 1 35.97 18.97 -19.89
N VAL A 2 35.18 19.94 -19.41
CA VAL A 2 33.76 19.73 -19.03
C VAL A 2 32.85 19.41 -20.25
N VAL A 3 33.08 20.09 -21.38
CA VAL A 3 32.29 19.93 -22.61
C VAL A 3 32.47 18.56 -23.26
N GLU A 4 33.70 18.00 -23.26
CA GLU A 4 33.96 16.65 -23.77
C GLU A 4 33.35 15.55 -22.89
N ARG A 5 33.38 15.72 -21.57
CA ARG A 5 32.69 14.82 -20.63
C ARG A 5 31.19 14.81 -20.88
N GLY A 6 30.60 15.96 -21.19
CA GLY A 6 29.19 16.09 -21.59
C GLY A 6 28.86 15.29 -22.86
N LYS A 7 29.67 15.44 -23.92
CA LYS A 7 29.48 14.73 -25.20
C LYS A 7 29.57 13.20 -25.05
N LYS A 8 30.57 12.69 -24.31
CA LYS A 8 30.71 11.24 -24.05
C LYS A 8 29.53 10.68 -23.23
N ARG A 9 29.02 11.46 -22.26
CA ARG A 9 27.87 11.07 -21.45
C ARG A 9 26.58 10.99 -22.27
N VAL A 10 26.33 11.96 -23.15
CA VAL A 10 25.17 11.94 -24.08
C VAL A 10 25.23 10.75 -25.03
N GLN A 11 26.41 10.41 -25.57
CA GLN A 11 26.57 9.22 -26.42
C GLN A 11 26.30 7.92 -25.66
N CYS A 12 26.78 7.80 -24.42
CA CYS A 12 26.50 6.63 -23.58
C CYS A 12 25.01 6.48 -23.28
N LEU A 13 24.31 7.59 -22.97
CA LEU A 13 22.87 7.59 -22.76
C LEU A 13 22.10 7.19 -24.02
N LYS A 14 22.49 7.71 -25.19
CA LYS A 14 21.89 7.29 -26.48
C LYS A 14 22.05 5.79 -26.71
N LYS A 15 23.25 5.23 -26.48
CA LYS A 15 23.48 3.78 -26.62
C LYS A 15 22.58 2.97 -25.68
N LYS A 16 22.46 3.38 -24.41
CA LYS A 16 21.57 2.72 -23.45
C LYS A 16 20.09 2.83 -23.85
N PHE A 17 19.66 3.97 -24.35
CA PHE A 17 18.29 4.16 -24.84
C PHE A 17 17.98 3.20 -25.99
N TYR A 18 18.83 3.17 -27.02
CA TYR A 18 18.61 2.27 -28.17
C TYR A 18 18.72 0.79 -27.80
N PHE A 19 19.56 0.45 -26.82
CA PHE A 19 19.65 -0.92 -26.29
C PHE A 19 18.33 -1.38 -25.64
N HIS A 20 17.65 -0.49 -24.91
CA HIS A 20 16.37 -0.77 -24.26
C HIS A 20 15.15 -0.27 -25.05
N PHE A 21 15.32 0.08 -26.34
CA PHE A 21 14.26 0.73 -27.11
C PHE A 21 12.99 -0.13 -27.18
N GLN A 22 13.15 -1.42 -27.43
CA GLN A 22 12.05 -2.37 -27.49
C GLN A 22 11.31 -2.46 -26.15
N ASP A 23 12.04 -2.46 -25.03
CA ASP A 23 11.46 -2.47 -23.67
C ASP A 23 10.52 -1.28 -23.44
N TYR A 24 10.80 -0.11 -24.05
CA TYR A 24 9.93 1.07 -23.97
C TYR A 24 8.71 0.99 -24.88
N ILE A 25 8.87 0.42 -26.08
CA ILE A 25 7.76 0.22 -27.03
C ILE A 25 6.73 -0.76 -26.48
N ASP A 26 7.19 -1.79 -25.78
CA ASP A 26 6.33 -2.85 -25.24
C ASP A 26 5.70 -2.50 -23.87
N LEU A 27 5.89 -1.26 -23.39
CA LEU A 27 5.25 -0.79 -22.17
C LEU A 27 3.74 -0.66 -22.36
N ILE A 28 2.99 -1.25 -21.43
CA ILE A 28 1.54 -1.07 -21.32
C ILE A 28 1.21 -0.29 -20.05
N ILE A 29 0.06 0.37 -20.06
CA ILE A 29 -0.49 1.01 -18.87
C ILE A 29 -0.98 -0.08 -17.92
N TRP A 30 -0.35 -0.19 -16.75
CA TRP A 30 -0.81 -1.08 -15.68
C TRP A 30 -1.89 -0.43 -14.84
N LYS A 31 -1.74 0.86 -14.52
CA LYS A 31 -2.67 1.58 -13.64
C LYS A 31 -2.55 3.09 -13.80
N VAL A 32 -3.63 3.79 -13.53
CA VAL A 32 -3.73 5.26 -13.55
C VAL A 32 -4.40 5.75 -12.26
N GLN A 33 -3.95 6.88 -11.71
CA GLN A 33 -4.67 7.66 -10.72
C GLN A 33 -4.62 9.15 -11.05
N PHE A 34 -5.57 9.91 -10.54
CA PHE A 34 -5.47 11.36 -10.49
C PHE A 34 -4.49 11.79 -9.38
N LEU A 35 -3.63 12.77 -9.67
CA LEU A 35 -2.88 13.51 -8.65
C LEU A 35 -3.62 14.79 -8.27
N ASP A 36 -4.22 15.44 -9.27
CA ASP A 36 -5.06 16.62 -9.10
C ASP A 36 -6.04 16.74 -10.30
N ARG A 37 -6.66 17.92 -10.46
CA ARG A 37 -7.62 18.21 -11.54
C ARG A 37 -7.00 18.23 -12.96
N HIS A 38 -5.69 18.33 -13.09
CA HIS A 38 -4.97 18.47 -14.36
C HIS A 38 -3.98 17.32 -14.62
N HIS A 39 -3.53 16.61 -13.59
CA HIS A 39 -2.44 15.63 -13.70
C HIS A 39 -2.87 14.21 -13.36
N LEU A 40 -2.45 13.27 -14.20
CA LEU A 40 -2.54 11.83 -13.97
C LEU A 40 -1.17 11.29 -13.59
N LEU A 41 -1.12 10.40 -12.61
CA LEU A 41 0.00 9.49 -12.40
C LEU A 41 -0.31 8.17 -13.09
N ILE A 42 0.47 7.85 -14.11
CA ILE A 42 0.35 6.64 -14.93
C ILE A 42 1.51 5.71 -14.59
N LYS A 43 1.22 4.45 -14.27
CA LYS A 43 2.22 3.40 -14.13
C LYS A 43 2.25 2.53 -15.36
N PHE A 44 3.43 2.46 -15.95
CA PHE A 44 3.76 1.60 -17.07
C PHE A 44 4.56 0.40 -16.60
N GLY A 45 4.38 -0.71 -17.30
CA GLY A 45 5.27 -1.85 -17.17
C GLY A 45 5.11 -2.80 -18.34
N SER A 46 5.95 -3.84 -18.36
CA SER A 46 5.88 -4.87 -19.39
C SER A 46 4.55 -5.62 -19.35
N VAL A 47 4.12 -6.13 -20.50
CA VAL A 47 2.95 -7.01 -20.66
C VAL A 47 3.03 -8.21 -19.69
N ASP A 48 4.20 -8.84 -19.58
CA ASP A 48 4.40 -10.03 -18.73
C ASP A 48 4.34 -9.71 -17.23
N GLY A 49 4.76 -8.51 -16.84
CA GLY A 49 4.76 -8.07 -15.45
C GLY A 49 3.37 -7.74 -14.91
N GLY A 50 2.40 -7.40 -15.77
CA GLY A 50 1.02 -7.12 -15.36
C GLY A 50 0.22 -8.39 -15.00
N VAL A 51 0.60 -9.54 -15.55
CA VAL A 51 -0.09 -10.84 -15.38
C VAL A 51 0.64 -11.74 -14.36
N SER A 52 1.93 -11.50 -14.15
CA SER A 52 2.80 -12.29 -13.27
C SER A 52 2.65 -11.93 -11.78
N ARG A 53 2.70 -12.95 -10.90
CA ARG A 53 2.83 -12.77 -9.44
C ARG A 53 4.20 -12.21 -9.01
N ASN A 54 5.16 -12.13 -9.94
CA ASN A 54 6.53 -11.64 -9.75
C ASN A 54 6.80 -10.41 -10.65
N ALA A 55 5.95 -9.37 -10.54
CA ALA A 55 6.08 -8.13 -11.30
C ALA A 55 7.39 -7.36 -11.01
N ASP A 56 8.11 -7.68 -9.93
CA ASP A 56 9.31 -6.97 -9.47
C ASP A 56 10.56 -7.20 -10.35
N SER A 57 10.58 -8.24 -11.19
CA SER A 57 11.70 -8.53 -12.09
C SER A 57 11.68 -7.72 -13.39
N HIS A 58 10.52 -7.17 -13.77
CA HIS A 58 10.36 -6.41 -15.01
C HIS A 58 10.51 -4.90 -14.77
N PRO A 59 11.06 -4.16 -15.75
CA PRO A 59 11.11 -2.71 -15.64
C PRO A 59 9.70 -2.14 -15.57
N SER A 60 9.52 -1.18 -14.65
CA SER A 60 8.28 -0.42 -14.50
C SER A 60 8.63 1.05 -14.29
N PHE A 61 7.73 1.90 -14.78
CA PHE A 61 7.93 3.34 -14.85
C PHE A 61 6.68 4.07 -14.39
N PHE A 62 6.87 5.30 -13.93
CA PHE A 62 5.81 6.24 -13.64
C PHE A 62 5.93 7.44 -14.55
N ALA A 63 4.82 7.92 -15.08
CA ALA A 63 4.74 9.18 -15.79
C ALA A 63 3.71 10.09 -15.12
N VAL A 64 4.03 11.38 -15.05
CA VAL A 64 3.06 12.42 -14.73
C VAL A 64 2.58 13.03 -16.04
N TYR A 65 1.31 12.82 -16.37
CA TYR A 65 0.70 13.28 -17.60
C TYR A 65 -0.22 14.47 -17.32
N ASN A 66 -0.03 15.56 -18.05
CA ASN A 66 -0.92 16.71 -17.99
C ASN A 66 -2.07 16.53 -19.00
N MET A 67 -3.29 16.49 -18.50
CA MET A 67 -4.50 16.26 -19.31
C MET A 67 -4.90 17.47 -20.16
N GLU A 68 -4.46 18.68 -19.81
CA GLU A 68 -4.78 19.91 -20.52
C GLU A 68 -3.79 20.16 -21.68
N THR A 69 -2.48 20.02 -21.42
CA THR A 69 -1.45 20.19 -22.45
C THR A 69 -1.18 18.93 -23.25
N THR A 70 -1.65 17.77 -22.79
CA THR A 70 -1.39 16.43 -23.35
C THR A 70 0.09 16.01 -23.31
N GLU A 71 0.87 16.57 -22.40
CA GLU A 71 2.31 16.34 -22.28
C GLU A 71 2.69 15.44 -21.08
N ILE A 72 3.80 14.72 -21.20
CA ILE A 72 4.43 14.03 -20.07
C ILE A 72 5.38 15.02 -19.38
N VAL A 73 5.00 15.45 -18.17
CA VAL A 73 5.73 16.44 -17.36
C VAL A 73 6.94 15.81 -16.68
N ALA A 74 6.81 14.55 -16.24
CA ALA A 74 7.87 13.82 -15.57
C ALA A 74 7.80 12.33 -15.88
N PHE A 75 8.96 11.67 -15.93
CA PHE A 75 9.08 10.24 -16.18
C PHE A 75 10.14 9.62 -15.25
N TYR A 76 9.72 8.67 -14.43
CA TYR A 76 10.52 8.07 -13.37
C TYR A 76 10.58 6.55 -13.52
N GLN A 77 11.73 5.95 -13.23
CA GLN A 77 11.79 4.50 -13.00
C GLN A 77 11.19 4.18 -11.62
N ASN A 78 10.58 3.00 -11.44
CA ASN A 78 9.96 2.57 -10.17
C ASN A 78 10.93 2.56 -8.96
N SER A 79 12.24 2.54 -9.19
CA SER A 79 13.27 2.64 -8.15
C SER A 79 13.89 4.04 -8.03
N ALA A 80 13.26 5.08 -8.56
CA ALA A 80 13.77 6.44 -8.49
C ALA A 80 13.56 7.03 -7.09
N ASP A 81 14.66 7.38 -6.43
CA ASP A 81 14.64 7.97 -5.09
C ASP A 81 13.88 9.32 -5.07
N GLU A 82 13.97 10.11 -6.14
CA GLU A 82 13.27 11.39 -6.28
C GLU A 82 11.75 11.23 -6.17
N LEU A 83 11.17 10.25 -6.87
CA LEU A 83 9.74 9.96 -6.78
C LEU A 83 9.34 9.54 -5.36
N TYR A 84 10.18 8.74 -4.70
CA TYR A 84 9.96 8.37 -3.31
C TYR A 84 9.98 9.60 -2.38
N PHE A 85 10.92 10.54 -2.54
CA PHE A 85 10.97 11.74 -1.71
C PHE A 85 9.75 12.64 -1.91
N LEU A 86 9.29 12.77 -3.16
CA LEU A 86 8.04 13.48 -3.46
C LEU A 86 6.84 12.79 -2.80
N PHE A 87 6.77 11.45 -2.88
CA PHE A 87 5.74 10.69 -2.18
C PHE A 87 5.83 10.85 -0.65
N GLU A 88 7.03 10.80 -0.07
CA GLU A 88 7.28 10.97 1.37
C GLU A 88 6.77 12.32 1.87
N LEU A 89 7.00 13.38 1.09
CA LEU A 89 6.60 14.76 1.41
C LEU A 89 5.11 15.04 1.15
N PHE A 90 4.55 14.47 0.08
CA PHE A 90 3.21 14.80 -0.41
C PHE A 90 2.22 13.63 -0.38
N SER A 91 2.41 12.63 0.49
CA SER A 91 1.60 11.40 0.59
C SER A 91 0.09 11.61 0.42
N ASP A 92 -0.47 12.58 1.13
CA ASP A 92 -1.92 12.85 1.12
C ASP A 92 -2.45 13.23 -0.27
N HIS A 93 -1.61 13.77 -1.16
CA HIS A 93 -1.99 14.12 -2.54
C HIS A 93 -2.12 12.87 -3.44
N PHE A 94 -1.49 11.75 -3.07
CA PHE A 94 -1.66 10.47 -3.76
C PHE A 94 -2.94 9.74 -3.28
N HIS A 95 -3.49 10.15 -2.15
CA HIS A 95 -4.73 9.62 -1.60
C HIS A 95 -5.92 10.52 -1.96
N VAL A 96 -7.13 10.00 -1.82
CA VAL A 96 -8.36 10.77 -2.10
C VAL A 96 -8.33 12.02 -1.20
N SER A 97 -8.27 13.19 -1.84
CA SER A 97 -8.29 14.49 -1.16
C SER A 97 -9.60 14.65 -0.40
N SER A 98 -9.58 14.32 0.88
CA SER A 98 -10.78 14.24 1.70
C SER A 98 -11.00 15.46 2.60
N LYS A 99 -10.47 16.63 2.22
CA LYS A 99 -10.68 17.86 3.01
C LYS A 99 -12.13 18.35 2.99
N SER A 100 -12.99 17.75 2.16
CA SER A 100 -14.40 18.11 2.02
C SER A 100 -15.27 17.68 3.22
N SER A 101 -14.95 16.58 3.93
CA SER A 101 -15.76 16.14 5.06
C SER A 101 -14.92 15.65 6.25
N LEU A 102 -15.32 16.04 7.46
CA LEU A 102 -14.63 15.67 8.71
C LEU A 102 -14.52 14.15 8.89
N HIS A 103 -15.48 13.38 8.37
CA HIS A 103 -15.55 11.93 8.52
C HIS A 103 -14.59 11.14 7.61
N MET A 104 -13.93 11.78 6.64
CA MET A 104 -12.92 11.11 5.82
C MET A 104 -11.47 11.36 6.29
N ASN A 105 -11.29 12.22 7.29
CA ASN A 105 -9.97 12.57 7.84
C ASN A 105 -9.36 11.48 8.75
N PHE A 106 -10.02 10.33 8.93
CA PHE A 106 -9.51 9.25 9.78
C PHE A 106 -8.42 8.41 9.09
N MET A 107 -8.21 8.61 7.78
CA MET A 107 -7.15 7.96 7.03
C MET A 107 -5.78 8.47 7.47
N SER A 108 -5.06 7.66 8.24
CA SER A 108 -3.69 7.97 8.66
C SER A 108 -2.70 7.73 7.52
N SER A 109 -1.90 8.75 7.23
CA SER A 109 -0.74 8.72 6.33
C SER A 109 0.50 9.21 7.09
N HIS A 110 1.69 9.01 6.53
CA HIS A 110 2.92 9.53 7.13
C HIS A 110 3.05 11.05 7.04
N SER A 111 2.22 11.75 6.24
CA SER A 111 2.19 13.21 6.20
C SER A 111 1.21 13.82 7.20
N ASN A 112 0.14 13.10 7.59
CA ASN A 112 -0.90 13.62 8.48
C ASN A 112 -0.91 13.03 9.90
N ASN A 113 -0.15 11.95 10.16
CA ASN A 113 -0.16 11.25 11.44
C ASN A 113 1.27 10.91 11.91
N ILE A 114 1.62 11.36 13.12
CA ILE A 114 2.95 11.16 13.71
C ILE A 114 3.28 9.68 13.93
N HIS A 115 2.30 8.85 14.28
CA HIS A 115 2.54 7.42 14.52
C HIS A 115 2.78 6.66 13.21
N ALA A 116 2.07 7.04 12.14
CA ALA A 116 2.32 6.49 10.81
C ALA A 116 3.70 6.90 10.29
N LEU A 117 4.11 8.15 10.56
CA LEU A 117 5.46 8.64 10.24
C LEU A 117 6.55 7.91 11.03
N GLU A 118 6.34 7.66 12.32
CA GLU A 118 7.26 6.86 13.14
C GLU A 118 7.40 5.43 12.60
N GLN A 119 6.30 4.78 12.21
CA GLN A 119 6.32 3.45 11.60
C GLN A 119 7.10 3.43 10.27
N LEU A 120 6.91 4.45 9.43
CA LEU A 120 7.67 4.60 8.18
C LEU A 120 9.17 4.71 8.49
N LYS A 121 9.56 5.59 9.43
CA LYS A 121 10.95 5.78 9.85
C LYS A 121 11.55 4.49 10.40
N CYS A 122 10.82 3.76 11.24
CA CYS A 122 11.26 2.46 11.75
C CYS A 122 11.46 1.44 10.63
N THR A 123 10.58 1.40 9.63
CA THR A 123 10.69 0.49 8.48
C THR A 123 11.88 0.85 7.60
N LYS A 124 12.08 2.16 7.35
CA LYS A 124 13.21 2.71 6.61
C LYS A 124 14.53 2.33 7.28
N ASN A 125 14.65 2.53 8.59
CA ASN A 125 15.86 2.21 9.36
C ASN A 125 16.17 0.72 9.46
N LYS A 126 15.16 -0.16 9.42
CA LYS A 126 15.34 -1.61 9.45
C LYS A 126 15.80 -2.19 8.11
N THR A 127 15.62 -1.45 7.01
CA THR A 127 15.92 -1.96 5.67
C THR A 127 17.37 -1.67 5.32
N THR A 128 18.14 -2.70 5.00
CA THR A 128 19.57 -2.57 4.65
C THR A 128 19.80 -1.99 3.26
N ASN A 129 18.84 -2.16 2.34
CA ASN A 129 18.90 -1.68 0.96
C ASN A 129 17.81 -0.65 0.67
N PHE A 130 18.19 0.62 0.55
CA PHE A 130 17.26 1.72 0.28
C PHE A 130 16.51 1.58 -1.05
N SER A 131 17.16 1.06 -2.10
CA SER A 131 16.51 0.85 -3.39
C SER A 131 15.40 -0.19 -3.32
N GLN A 132 15.58 -1.26 -2.55
CA GLN A 132 14.52 -2.24 -2.30
C GLN A 132 13.37 -1.65 -1.49
N PHE A 133 13.69 -0.81 -0.51
CA PHE A 133 12.68 -0.06 0.25
C PHE A 133 11.85 0.85 -0.66
N VAL A 134 12.50 1.64 -1.54
CA VAL A 134 11.83 2.51 -2.51
C VAL A 134 10.91 1.69 -3.42
N LYS A 135 11.41 0.62 -4.04
CA LYS A 135 10.60 -0.27 -4.89
C LYS A 135 9.36 -0.78 -4.15
N LYS A 136 9.52 -1.19 -2.89
CA LYS A 136 8.41 -1.68 -2.06
C LYS A 136 7.38 -0.59 -1.78
N MET A 137 7.82 0.63 -1.46
CA MET A 137 6.93 1.76 -1.21
C MET A 137 6.16 2.15 -2.48
N MET A 138 6.87 2.26 -3.61
CA MET A 138 6.31 2.65 -4.91
C MET A 138 5.45 1.56 -5.54
N ALA A 139 5.60 0.28 -5.14
CA ALA A 139 4.76 -0.81 -5.62
C ALA A 139 3.26 -0.57 -5.34
N SER A 140 2.94 0.15 -4.26
CA SER A 140 1.56 0.49 -3.88
C SER A 140 0.91 1.55 -4.77
N LEU A 141 1.72 2.37 -5.44
CA LEU A 141 1.26 3.38 -6.38
C LEU A 141 1.03 2.78 -7.77
N PRO A 142 0.04 3.30 -8.51
CA PRO A 142 -1.05 4.18 -8.06
C PRO A 142 -1.99 3.49 -7.05
N PHE A 143 -2.60 4.23 -6.13
CA PHE A 143 -3.59 3.70 -5.20
C PHE A 143 -4.93 3.40 -5.89
N SER A 144 -5.68 2.44 -5.32
CA SER A 144 -7.07 2.20 -5.70
C SER A 144 -7.97 3.02 -4.78
N CYS A 145 -8.61 4.07 -5.31
CA CYS A 145 -9.42 5.01 -4.51
C CYS A 145 -10.60 4.35 -3.79
N GLN A 146 -11.16 3.27 -4.34
CA GLN A 146 -12.29 2.53 -3.74
C GLN A 146 -11.85 1.56 -2.64
N SER A 147 -10.54 1.31 -2.48
CA SER A 147 -10.04 0.30 -1.55
C SER A 147 -9.64 0.90 -0.20
N GLN A 148 -9.93 2.16 0.11
CA GLN A 148 -9.55 2.76 1.39
C GLN A 148 -10.76 3.03 2.27
N SER A 149 -10.75 2.46 3.47
CA SER A 149 -11.82 2.61 4.46
C SER A 149 -11.56 3.85 5.35
N PRO A 150 -12.43 4.88 5.31
CA PRO A 150 -12.29 6.09 6.14
C PRO A 150 -12.73 5.87 7.60
N SER A 151 -12.67 4.64 8.09
CA SER A 151 -13.19 4.32 9.42
C SER A 151 -12.27 4.83 10.53
N PRO A 152 -12.81 5.42 11.63
CA PRO A 152 -12.04 5.82 12.82
C PRO A 152 -11.22 4.69 13.45
N TYR A 153 -11.58 3.43 13.17
CA TYR A 153 -10.85 2.26 13.65
C TYR A 153 -9.42 2.18 13.09
N PHE A 154 -9.17 2.83 11.94
CA PHE A 154 -7.86 2.89 11.30
C PHE A 154 -7.07 4.16 11.61
N ASP A 155 -7.63 5.07 12.40
CA ASP A 155 -6.91 6.25 12.85
C ASP A 155 -5.85 5.84 13.89
N GLN A 156 -4.58 5.96 13.48
CA GLN A 156 -3.45 5.58 14.31
C GLN A 156 -3.24 6.52 15.52
N SER A 157 -3.91 7.68 15.55
CA SER A 157 -3.94 8.57 16.72
C SER A 157 -4.88 8.06 17.82
N LEU A 158 -5.88 7.25 17.46
CA LEU A 158 -6.85 6.69 18.40
C LEU A 158 -6.39 5.32 18.91
N PHE A 159 -6.00 4.45 18.00
CA PHE A 159 -5.71 3.05 18.30
C PHE A 159 -4.33 2.63 17.81
N ARG A 160 -3.72 1.76 18.62
CA ARG A 160 -2.64 0.88 18.20
C ARG A 160 -3.23 -0.52 18.05
N PHE A 161 -3.02 -1.13 16.90
CA PHE A 161 -3.41 -2.52 16.63
C PHE A 161 -2.19 -3.39 16.32
N ASP A 162 -2.34 -4.71 16.46
CA ASP A 162 -1.25 -5.67 16.25
C ASP A 162 -0.85 -5.78 14.76
N GLU A 163 0.44 -5.61 14.47
CA GLU A 163 0.97 -5.52 13.10
C GLU A 163 1.64 -6.81 12.58
N LYS A 164 1.53 -7.94 13.28
CA LYS A 164 2.35 -9.12 12.97
C LYS A 164 1.54 -10.33 12.54
N VAL A 165 1.71 -10.72 11.27
CA VAL A 165 1.77 -12.14 10.87
C VAL A 165 3.18 -12.42 10.39
N THR A 166 4.02 -12.99 11.26
CA THR A 166 5.24 -13.66 10.81
C THR A 166 4.84 -15.02 10.24
N SER A 167 4.84 -15.18 8.92
CA SER A 167 4.88 -16.53 8.36
C SER A 167 6.23 -17.18 8.69
N HIS A 168 6.26 -18.50 8.90
CA HIS A 168 7.47 -19.25 9.28
C HIS A 168 8.64 -19.16 8.29
N ASP A 169 8.42 -18.70 7.07
CA ASP A 169 9.51 -18.35 6.18
C ASP A 169 9.84 -16.87 6.37
N ASN A 170 11.09 -16.57 6.75
CA ASN A 170 11.70 -15.23 6.92
C ASN A 170 11.66 -14.33 5.66
N ARG A 171 10.66 -14.54 4.78
CA ARG A 171 10.40 -13.85 3.53
C ARG A 171 9.01 -13.20 3.47
N ALA A 172 8.13 -13.40 4.46
CA ALA A 172 6.82 -12.74 4.46
C ALA A 172 6.82 -11.40 5.19
N LEU A 173 6.25 -10.44 4.47
CA LEU A 173 5.88 -9.10 4.83
C LEU A 173 5.44 -8.94 6.30
N ILE A 174 5.85 -7.79 6.88
CA ILE A 174 5.08 -7.09 7.90
C ILE A 174 3.76 -6.66 7.22
N ASP A 175 2.84 -7.60 7.02
CA ASP A 175 1.49 -7.30 6.61
C ASP A 175 0.68 -7.15 7.91
N PRO A 176 0.18 -5.93 8.20
CA PRO A 176 -0.63 -5.73 9.38
C PRO A 176 -1.90 -6.57 9.26
N LEU A 177 -2.36 -7.09 10.40
CA LEU A 177 -3.55 -7.96 10.50
C LEU A 177 -4.78 -7.29 9.90
N ILE A 178 -4.83 -5.98 10.03
CA ILE A 178 -5.83 -5.09 9.47
C ILE A 178 -5.12 -3.86 8.88
N SER A 179 -5.73 -3.25 7.87
CA SER A 179 -5.32 -1.97 7.32
C SER A 179 -6.55 -1.29 6.75
N ALA A 180 -6.50 0.03 6.64
CA ALA A 180 -7.51 0.79 5.92
C ALA A 180 -7.61 0.38 4.45
N ILE A 181 -6.55 -0.22 3.87
CA ILE A 181 -6.62 -0.78 2.51
C ILE A 181 -7.37 -2.12 2.55
N ASP A 182 -8.52 -2.14 1.89
CA ASP A 182 -9.36 -3.30 1.66
C ASP A 182 -8.62 -4.32 0.80
N ARG A 183 -8.08 -5.33 1.48
CA ARG A 183 -7.38 -6.47 0.91
C ARG A 183 -7.67 -7.69 1.76
N HIS A 184 -7.83 -8.81 1.07
CA HIS A 184 -7.81 -10.14 1.67
C HIS A 184 -6.46 -10.40 2.36
N ARG A 185 -6.51 -10.87 3.61
CA ARG A 185 -5.34 -11.15 4.45
C ARG A 185 -5.37 -12.58 4.92
N GLN A 186 -4.22 -13.11 5.31
CA GLN A 186 -4.20 -14.41 6.00
C GLN A 186 -4.95 -14.27 7.32
N SER A 187 -5.87 -15.20 7.57
CA SER A 187 -6.63 -15.25 8.81
C SER A 187 -5.70 -15.62 9.96
N THR A 188 -5.92 -15.00 11.12
CA THR A 188 -5.25 -15.36 12.37
C THR A 188 -6.22 -15.95 13.37
N ASP A 189 -5.74 -16.93 14.14
CA ASP A 189 -6.51 -17.50 15.25
C ASP A 189 -6.49 -16.59 16.49
N HIS A 190 -5.51 -15.69 16.58
CA HIS A 190 -5.41 -14.74 17.68
C HIS A 190 -6.34 -13.53 17.47
N PRO A 191 -6.95 -13.02 18.56
CA PRO A 191 -7.79 -11.83 18.48
C PRO A 191 -6.96 -10.59 18.15
N ILE A 192 -7.51 -9.75 17.28
CA ILE A 192 -6.95 -8.44 16.95
C ILE A 192 -7.27 -7.49 18.10
N LYS A 193 -6.24 -6.95 18.73
CA LYS A 193 -6.37 -6.04 19.88
C LYS A 193 -6.32 -4.59 19.43
N PHE A 194 -7.27 -3.80 19.90
CA PHE A 194 -7.27 -2.34 19.73
C PHE A 194 -6.91 -1.68 21.06
N ILE A 195 -5.70 -1.18 21.15
CA ILE A 195 -5.13 -0.56 22.35
C ILE A 195 -5.23 0.97 22.19
N SER A 196 -5.70 1.65 23.23
CA SER A 196 -5.79 3.10 23.25
C SER A 196 -4.41 3.75 23.14
N ARG A 197 -4.26 4.74 22.25
CA ARG A 197 -3.06 5.60 22.21
C ARG A 197 -3.09 6.68 23.31
N ARG A 198 -4.28 7.20 23.66
CA ARG A 198 -4.44 8.21 24.72
C ARG A 198 -4.09 7.70 26.12
N GLN A 199 -4.34 6.41 26.35
CA GLN A 199 -4.07 5.75 27.63
C GLN A 199 -3.24 4.49 27.33
N PRO A 200 -1.90 4.57 27.42
CA PRO A 200 -1.05 3.45 27.08
C PRO A 200 -1.42 2.22 27.91
N ASN A 201 -1.32 1.04 27.30
CA ASN A 201 -1.65 -0.28 27.88
C ASN A 201 -3.13 -0.54 28.18
N ILE A 202 -4.05 0.35 27.81
CA ILE A 202 -5.49 0.10 27.94
C ILE A 202 -6.03 -0.54 26.66
N LEU A 203 -6.37 -1.83 26.74
CA LEU A 203 -7.14 -2.54 25.72
C LEU A 203 -8.56 -1.96 25.67
N LYS A 204 -8.98 -1.39 24.54
CA LYS A 204 -10.34 -0.86 24.36
C LYS A 204 -11.30 -1.96 23.93
N PHE A 205 -10.92 -2.78 22.96
CA PHE A 205 -11.68 -3.94 22.52
C PHE A 205 -10.79 -4.90 21.74
N LYS A 206 -11.32 -6.10 21.49
CA LYS A 206 -10.68 -7.13 20.68
C LYS A 206 -11.67 -7.69 19.67
N MET A 207 -11.19 -8.04 18.48
CA MET A 207 -11.99 -8.66 17.43
C MET A 207 -11.44 -10.06 17.13
N LYS A 208 -12.31 -11.06 17.05
CA LYS A 208 -11.95 -12.42 16.68
C LYS A 208 -12.54 -12.75 15.30
N PRO A 209 -11.72 -12.95 14.25
CA PRO A 209 -12.26 -13.28 12.93
C PRO A 209 -12.72 -14.74 12.81
N GLY A 210 -12.25 -15.63 13.68
CA GLY A 210 -12.58 -17.06 13.67
C GLY A 210 -13.80 -17.44 14.53
N PRO A 211 -14.32 -18.67 14.39
CA PRO A 211 -15.45 -19.17 15.17
C PRO A 211 -15.16 -19.16 16.67
N GLU A 212 -16.17 -18.84 17.48
CA GLU A 212 -16.04 -18.73 18.95
C GLU A 212 -15.57 -20.03 19.63
N ALA A 213 -15.85 -21.18 19.02
CA ALA A 213 -15.44 -22.50 19.50
C ALA A 213 -13.97 -22.86 19.18
N GLY A 214 -13.22 -21.97 18.53
CA GLY A 214 -11.87 -22.26 18.04
C GLY A 214 -11.87 -23.15 16.80
N SER A 215 -10.78 -23.09 16.02
CA SER A 215 -10.58 -23.96 14.87
C SER A 215 -9.98 -25.29 15.35
N THR A 216 -10.72 -26.39 15.22
CA THR A 216 -10.17 -27.74 15.45
C THR A 216 -9.17 -28.16 14.38
N ASP A 217 -9.22 -27.51 13.21
CA ASP A 217 -8.38 -27.83 12.06
C ASP A 217 -7.47 -26.64 11.70
N GLY A 218 -6.24 -26.66 12.23
CA GLY A 218 -5.20 -25.65 11.99
C GLY A 218 -4.50 -25.79 10.63
N ARG A 219 -4.91 -26.74 9.79
CA ARG A 219 -4.20 -27.07 8.53
C ARG A 219 -4.71 -26.31 7.31
N THR A 220 -5.91 -25.73 7.38
CA THR A 220 -6.52 -25.06 6.23
C THR A 220 -6.16 -23.58 6.18
N LYS A 221 -5.49 -23.15 5.11
CA LYS A 221 -5.22 -21.73 4.86
C LYS A 221 -6.55 -20.98 4.72
N LYS A 222 -6.78 -20.05 5.65
CA LYS A 222 -7.99 -19.21 5.72
C LYS A 222 -7.63 -17.78 5.36
N ILE A 223 -8.50 -17.13 4.62
CA ILE A 223 -8.37 -15.73 4.23
C ILE A 223 -9.43 -14.94 4.98
N CYS A 224 -9.09 -13.77 5.50
CA CYS A 224 -10.01 -12.85 6.15
C CYS A 224 -10.02 -11.49 5.44
N SER A 225 -11.20 -10.91 5.27
CA SER A 225 -11.37 -9.49 4.98
C SER A 225 -12.13 -8.81 6.13
N PHE A 226 -11.92 -7.51 6.27
CA PHE A 226 -12.52 -6.71 7.32
C PHE A 226 -13.17 -5.48 6.73
N LEU A 227 -14.42 -5.24 7.09
CA LEU A 227 -15.17 -4.05 6.70
C LEU A 227 -15.53 -3.28 7.96
N PHE A 228 -14.97 -2.09 8.13
CA PHE A 228 -15.27 -1.24 9.27
C PHE A 228 -16.25 -0.16 8.85
N HIS A 229 -17.33 0.01 9.61
CA HIS A 229 -18.28 1.07 9.33
C HIS A 229 -17.59 2.44 9.53
N PRO A 230 -17.85 3.44 8.68
CA PRO A 230 -17.21 4.75 8.76
C PRO A 230 -17.61 5.60 9.98
N ILE A 231 -18.65 5.22 10.73
CA ILE A 231 -19.29 6.08 11.74
C ILE A 231 -19.80 5.25 12.91
N LEU A 232 -20.59 4.21 12.61
CA LEU A 232 -21.15 3.34 13.63
C LEU A 232 -20.06 2.46 14.26
N PRO A 233 -20.23 2.04 15.53
CA PRO A 233 -19.29 1.15 16.22
C PRO A 233 -19.45 -0.31 15.76
N LEU A 234 -19.39 -0.51 14.44
CA LEU A 234 -19.70 -1.75 13.76
C LEU A 234 -18.55 -2.14 12.83
N ALA A 235 -18.15 -3.40 12.87
CA ALA A 235 -17.25 -3.99 11.92
C ALA A 235 -17.70 -5.40 11.53
N LEU A 236 -17.37 -5.82 10.31
CA LEU A 236 -17.62 -7.16 9.81
C LEU A 236 -16.27 -7.82 9.55
N SER A 237 -16.13 -9.09 9.93
CA SER A 237 -15.03 -9.93 9.46
C SER A 237 -15.59 -11.09 8.65
N VAL A 238 -15.09 -11.25 7.43
CA VAL A 238 -15.50 -12.33 6.52
C VAL A 238 -14.32 -13.27 6.36
N GLN A 239 -14.48 -14.50 6.84
CA GLN A 239 -13.48 -15.54 6.74
C GLN A 239 -13.89 -16.54 5.65
N GLN A 240 -12.98 -16.77 4.71
CA GLN A 240 -13.16 -17.70 3.60
C GLN A 240 -12.12 -18.83 3.73
N THR A 241 -12.57 -20.07 3.64
CA THR A 241 -11.71 -21.25 3.51
C THR A 241 -11.55 -21.56 2.03
N LEU A 242 -10.33 -21.87 1.58
CA LEU A 242 -10.04 -22.15 0.17
C LEU A 242 -10.72 -23.43 -0.39
N PHE A 243 -11.33 -24.26 0.46
CA PHE A 243 -11.97 -25.52 0.07
C PHE A 243 -13.39 -25.59 0.64
N LEU A 244 -14.40 -25.59 -0.25
CA LEU A 244 -15.80 -26.08 -0.13
C LEU A 244 -16.61 -25.76 1.15
N GLN A 245 -16.10 -24.96 2.08
CA GLN A 245 -16.78 -24.55 3.30
C GLN A 245 -17.46 -23.20 3.10
N ALA A 246 -18.63 -23.03 3.73
CA ALA A 246 -19.32 -21.76 3.79
C ALA A 246 -18.45 -20.68 4.44
N SER A 247 -18.51 -19.46 3.90
CA SER A 247 -17.85 -18.31 4.51
C SER A 247 -18.43 -18.03 5.90
N VAL A 248 -17.57 -17.81 6.88
CA VAL A 248 -17.98 -17.37 8.22
C VAL A 248 -17.99 -15.85 8.24
N VAL A 249 -19.13 -15.25 8.58
CA VAL A 249 -19.28 -13.81 8.72
C VAL A 249 -19.53 -13.50 10.19
N ASN A 250 -18.65 -12.72 10.82
CA ASN A 250 -18.85 -12.24 12.19
C ASN A 250 -19.17 -10.74 12.17
N ILE A 251 -20.17 -10.37 12.95
CA ILE A 251 -20.58 -8.98 13.17
C ILE A 251 -20.03 -8.55 14.53
N HIS A 252 -19.14 -7.56 14.51
CA HIS A 252 -18.50 -6.99 15.69
C HIS A 252 -19.18 -5.68 16.04
N PHE A 253 -19.89 -5.65 17.16
CA PHE A 253 -20.51 -4.44 17.69
C PHE A 253 -19.78 -4.00 18.96
N ARG A 254 -19.31 -2.76 18.97
CA ARG A 254 -18.71 -2.15 20.17
C ARG A 254 -19.80 -1.36 20.91
N ARG A 255 -20.08 -1.78 22.14
CA ARG A 255 -20.93 -1.04 23.09
C ARG A 255 -20.19 0.14 23.70
#